data_AF-A0A7Y0B7K6-F1
#
_entry.id   AF-A0A7Y0B7K6-F1
#
_cell.length_a   1.000
_cell.length_b   1.000
_cell.length_c   1.000
_cell.angle_alpha   90.00
_cell.angle_beta   90.00
_cell.angle_gamma   90.00
#
_symmetry.space_group_name_H-M   'P 1'
#
loop_
_entity.id
_entity.type
_entity.pdbx_description
1 polymer ?
#
loop_
_entity_poly.entity_id
_entity_poly.type
_entity_poly.pdbx_seq_one_letter_code
_entity_poly.pdbx_strand_id
1 'polypeptide(L)'
;MREGVRPARLGTWPAGRPRSRVGGTTRSVSDPRELLRHVWEFAADESCGACSPCRVGTRRGLRLAQEKGPAPGEAYGSLARLMGEASLCAFGRRVPLAVRSLARAYGNALEGWDR
;
A
#
# COMPACT_ATOMS: atom_id res chain seq x y z
N MET A 1 24.77 32.04 -3.70
CA MET A 1 25.03 30.57 -3.76
C MET A 1 25.44 30.13 -2.36
N ARG A 2 24.64 29.48 -1.52
CA ARG A 2 23.56 28.50 -1.74
C ARG A 2 22.43 28.76 -0.74
N GLU A 3 21.21 28.82 -1.25
CA GLU A 3 19.95 28.92 -0.49
C GLU A 3 19.82 27.78 0.54
N GLY A 4 19.56 28.13 1.80
CA GLY A 4 19.09 27.19 2.80
C GLY A 4 17.65 26.79 2.51
N VAL A 5 17.40 25.48 2.39
CA VAL A 5 16.04 24.92 2.30
C VAL A 5 15.30 25.26 3.59
N ARG A 6 14.29 26.13 3.51
CA ARG A 6 13.36 26.39 4.61
C ARG A 6 12.49 25.15 4.84
N PRO A 7 12.28 24.69 6.09
CA PRO A 7 11.36 23.60 6.35
C PRO A 7 9.94 24.00 5.94
N ALA A 8 9.24 23.12 5.22
CA ALA A 8 7.83 23.29 4.93
C ALA A 8 7.08 23.38 6.27
N ARG A 9 6.40 24.50 6.51
CA ARG A 9 5.51 24.65 7.67
C ARG A 9 4.43 23.58 7.53
N LEU A 10 4.46 22.59 8.42
CA LEU A 10 3.33 21.69 8.64
C LEU A 10 2.16 22.57 9.08
N GLY A 11 1.28 22.92 8.15
CA GLY A 11 0.04 23.62 8.45
C GLY A 11 -0.76 22.73 9.40
N THR A 12 -1.07 23.26 10.58
CA THR A 12 -2.01 22.63 11.50
C THR A 12 -3.36 22.54 10.81
N TRP A 13 -3.85 21.32 10.59
CA TRP A 13 -5.18 21.10 10.03
C TRP A 13 -6.21 21.58 11.06
N PRO A 14 -7.04 22.61 10.76
CA PRO A 14 -7.99 23.10 11.75
C PRO A 14 -9.09 22.06 11.97
N ALA A 15 -9.27 21.65 13.22
CA ALA A 15 -10.38 20.84 13.65
C ALA A 15 -11.68 21.60 13.36
N GLY A 16 -12.53 21.08 12.46
CA GLY A 16 -13.88 21.61 12.26
C GLY A 16 -14.31 21.99 10.85
N ARG A 17 -13.56 21.72 9.77
CA ARG A 17 -14.17 21.80 8.43
C ARG A 17 -15.12 20.61 8.21
N PRO A 18 -16.43 20.82 7.97
CA PRO A 18 -17.29 19.75 7.52
C PRO A 18 -16.73 19.24 6.20
N ARG A 19 -16.42 17.93 6.13
CA ARG A 19 -16.07 17.26 4.87
C ARG A 19 -17.20 17.57 3.90
N SER A 20 -16.90 18.34 2.86
CA SER A 20 -17.85 18.68 1.82
C SER A 20 -18.54 17.41 1.34
N ARG A 21 -19.87 17.43 1.36
CA ARG A 21 -20.71 16.41 0.73
C ARG A 21 -20.41 16.47 -0.77
N VAL A 22 -19.50 15.62 -1.23
CA VAL A 22 -19.25 15.41 -2.65
C VAL A 22 -20.49 14.69 -3.17
N GLY A 23 -21.35 15.43 -3.88
CA GLY A 23 -22.51 14.88 -4.57
C GLY A 23 -22.03 13.98 -5.71
N GLY A 24 -22.05 12.69 -5.44
CA GLY A 24 -21.72 11.61 -6.35
C GLY A 24 -21.99 10.34 -5.56
N THR A 25 -22.54 9.31 -6.19
CA THR A 25 -22.72 7.98 -5.58
C THR A 25 -21.36 7.33 -5.31
N THR A 26 -20.58 7.86 -4.38
CA THR A 26 -19.36 7.23 -3.90
C THR A 26 -19.78 6.05 -3.04
N ARG A 27 -19.70 4.87 -3.65
CA ARG A 27 -19.85 3.56 -3.04
C ARG A 27 -19.15 3.55 -1.67
N SER A 28 -19.92 3.12 -0.66
CA SER A 28 -19.57 2.69 0.71
C SER A 28 -18.09 2.73 1.11
N VAL A 29 -17.80 3.20 2.33
CA VAL A 29 -16.54 2.97 3.06
C VAL A 29 -16.06 1.54 2.79
N SER A 30 -15.02 1.40 1.95
CA SER A 30 -14.50 0.11 1.53
C SER A 30 -13.90 -0.61 2.73
N ASP A 31 -14.26 -1.88 2.93
CA ASP A 31 -13.61 -2.74 3.91
C ASP A 31 -12.08 -2.70 3.68
N PRO A 32 -11.25 -2.45 4.71
CA PRO A 32 -9.81 -2.32 4.53
C PRO A 32 -9.16 -3.54 3.87
N ARG A 33 -9.70 -4.75 4.13
CA ARG A 33 -9.20 -5.98 3.51
C ARG A 33 -9.59 -6.08 2.04
N GLU A 34 -10.81 -5.67 1.69
CA GLU A 34 -11.22 -5.51 0.29
C GLU A 34 -10.32 -4.52 -0.45
N LEU A 35 -10.00 -3.37 0.15
CA LEU A 35 -9.09 -2.39 -0.45
C LEU A 35 -7.66 -2.96 -0.63
N LEU A 36 -7.13 -3.62 0.40
CA LEU A 36 -5.82 -4.29 0.33
C LEU A 36 -5.78 -5.32 -0.81
N ARG A 37 -6.83 -6.14 -0.94
CA ARG A 37 -6.95 -7.14 -2.01
C ARG A 37 -6.91 -6.47 -3.38
N HIS A 38 -7.67 -5.38 -3.57
CA HIS A 38 -7.67 -4.64 -4.84
C HIS A 38 -6.30 -4.03 -5.17
N VAL A 39 -5.55 -3.54 -4.17
CA VAL A 39 -4.19 -3.04 -4.41
C VAL A 39 -3.29 -4.15 -4.96
N TRP A 40 -3.38 -5.35 -4.41
CA TRP A 40 -2.60 -6.49 -4.90
C TRP A 40 -3.06 -7.01 -6.25
N GLU A 41 -4.37 -7.03 -6.50
CA GLU A 41 -4.96 -7.42 -7.78
C GLU A 41 -4.49 -6.48 -8.90
N PHE A 42 -4.64 -5.17 -8.70
CA PHE A 42 -4.10 -4.15 -9.60
C PHE A 42 -2.59 -4.33 -9.81
N ALA A 43 -1.82 -4.56 -8.75
CA ALA A 43 -0.37 -4.75 -8.86
C ALA A 43 0.02 -6.02 -9.65
N ALA A 44 -0.79 -7.07 -9.57
CA ALA A 44 -0.59 -8.31 -10.30
C ALA A 44 -0.88 -8.15 -11.79
N ASP A 45 -1.95 -7.42 -12.13
CA ASP A 45 -2.40 -7.19 -13.50
C ASP A 45 -1.51 -6.17 -14.23
N GLU A 46 -1.08 -5.10 -13.56
CA GLU A 46 -0.23 -4.04 -14.14
C GLU A 46 1.27 -4.34 -14.10
N SER A 47 1.65 -5.54 -13.66
CA SER A 47 3.05 -5.96 -13.73
C SER A 47 3.47 -6.13 -15.20
N CYS A 48 4.44 -5.34 -15.66
CA CYS A 48 5.01 -5.49 -17.01
C CYS A 48 5.77 -6.80 -17.24
N GLY A 49 5.98 -7.60 -16.18
CA GLY A 49 6.59 -8.93 -16.28
C GLY A 49 8.11 -8.99 -16.43
N ALA A 50 8.80 -7.83 -16.52
CA ALA A 50 10.23 -7.75 -16.82
C ALA A 50 11.17 -8.23 -15.69
N CYS A 51 10.72 -8.23 -14.42
CA CYS A 51 11.51 -8.75 -13.31
C CYS A 51 10.70 -9.72 -12.44
N SER A 52 11.29 -10.88 -12.14
CA SER A 52 10.70 -11.92 -11.30
C SER A 52 10.18 -11.43 -9.94
N PRO A 53 10.93 -10.63 -9.14
CA PRO A 53 10.43 -10.15 -7.85
C PRO A 53 9.11 -9.37 -7.97
N CYS A 54 8.93 -8.55 -9.01
CA CYS A 54 7.65 -7.89 -9.25
C CYS A 54 6.60 -8.88 -9.79
N ARG A 55 6.89 -9.59 -10.90
CA ARG A 55 5.94 -10.46 -11.61
C ARG A 55 5.37 -11.59 -10.74
N VAL A 56 6.23 -12.22 -9.94
CA VAL A 56 5.84 -13.33 -9.05
C VAL A 56 5.40 -12.77 -7.70
N GLY A 57 6.05 -11.71 -7.21
CA GLY A 57 5.78 -11.14 -5.90
C GLY A 57 4.38 -10.53 -5.79
N THR A 58 3.90 -9.82 -6.81
CA THR A 58 2.54 -9.24 -6.79
C THR A 58 1.45 -10.31 -6.74
N ARG A 59 1.63 -11.43 -7.47
CA ARG A 59 0.73 -12.59 -7.39
C ARG A 59 0.81 -13.30 -6.04
N ARG A 60 1.99 -13.40 -5.42
CA ARG A 60 2.14 -13.94 -4.07
C ARG A 60 1.46 -13.04 -3.04
N GLY A 61 1.61 -11.73 -3.15
CA GLY A 61 0.94 -10.74 -2.30
C GLY A 61 -0.58 -10.84 -2.41
N LEU A 62 -1.11 -10.97 -3.63
CA LEU A 62 -2.54 -11.22 -3.86
C LEU A 62 -3.01 -12.51 -3.18
N ARG A 63 -2.24 -13.60 -3.28
CA ARG A 63 -2.56 -14.86 -2.61
C ARG A 63 -2.60 -14.70 -1.09
N LEU A 64 -1.59 -14.04 -0.51
CA LEU A 64 -1.56 -13.73 0.93
C LEU A 64 -2.78 -12.90 1.36
N ALA A 65 -3.25 -11.98 0.52
CA ALA A 65 -4.45 -11.18 0.80
C ALA A 65 -5.78 -11.96 0.68
N GLN A 66 -5.78 -13.10 -0.02
CA GLN A 66 -6.94 -13.97 -0.19
C GLN A 66 -7.01 -15.12 0.83
N GLU A 67 -5.88 -15.46 1.47
CA GLU A 67 -5.79 -16.51 2.46
C GLU A 67 -6.69 -16.19 3.68
N LYS A 68 -7.58 -17.13 4.02
CA LYS A 68 -8.37 -17.08 5.26
C LYS A 68 -7.52 -17.70 6.37
N GLY A 69 -6.68 -16.88 7.00
CA GLY A 69 -5.71 -17.36 7.97
C GLY A 69 -5.18 -16.24 8.87
N PRO A 70 -4.16 -16.54 9.70
CA PRO A 70 -3.49 -15.52 10.49
C PRO A 70 -2.90 -14.43 9.60
N ALA A 71 -2.66 -13.27 10.21
CA ALA A 71 -1.96 -12.16 9.56
C ALA A 71 -0.63 -12.64 8.94
N PRO A 72 -0.24 -12.16 7.75
CA PRO A 72 0.88 -12.74 7.00
C PRO A 72 2.25 -12.46 7.65
N GLY A 73 2.36 -11.38 8.43
CA GLY A 73 3.53 -11.07 9.26
C GLY A 73 4.85 -11.20 8.50
N GLU A 74 5.68 -12.17 8.89
CA GLU A 74 7.00 -12.38 8.31
C GLU A 74 6.97 -12.83 6.84
N ALA A 75 5.93 -13.56 6.42
CA ALA A 75 5.77 -13.94 5.03
C ALA A 75 5.58 -12.71 4.14
N TYR A 76 4.82 -11.72 4.61
CA TYR A 76 4.71 -10.43 3.92
C TYR A 76 6.00 -9.61 4.05
N GLY A 77 6.64 -9.55 5.22
CA GLY A 77 7.89 -8.80 5.41
C GLY A 77 9.02 -9.28 4.47
N SER A 78 9.18 -10.59 4.32
CA SER A 78 10.14 -11.19 3.38
C SER A 78 9.82 -10.85 1.93
N LEU A 79 8.54 -10.90 1.54
CA LEU A 79 8.09 -10.51 0.21
C LEU A 79 8.32 -9.01 -0.06
N ALA A 80 7.97 -8.15 0.89
CA ALA A 80 8.12 -6.71 0.80
C ALA A 80 9.58 -6.31 0.62
N ARG A 81 10.50 -6.90 1.40
CA ARG A 81 11.94 -6.69 1.26
C ARG A 81 12.44 -7.13 -0.12
N LEU A 82 12.11 -8.34 -0.54
CA LEU A 82 12.52 -8.88 -1.86
C LEU A 82 12.04 -7.97 -3.00
N MET A 83 10.77 -7.56 -2.98
CA MET A 83 10.21 -6.67 -3.99
C MET A 83 10.88 -5.28 -3.96
N GLY A 84 11.15 -4.74 -2.77
CA GLY A 84 11.79 -3.44 -2.58
C GLY A 84 13.23 -3.39 -3.07
N GLU A 85 14.01 -4.45 -2.85
CA GLU A 85 15.44 -4.52 -3.17
C GLU A 85 15.69 -4.96 -4.62
N ALA A 86 14.91 -5.93 -5.13
CA ALA A 86 15.24 -6.62 -6.38
C ALA A 86 14.35 -6.23 -7.58
N SER A 87 13.29 -5.42 -7.41
CA SER A 87 12.51 -4.94 -8.56
C SER A 87 13.27 -3.90 -9.37
N LEU A 88 13.18 -3.98 -10.70
CA LEU A 88 13.92 -3.11 -11.62
C LEU A 88 13.37 -1.67 -11.68
N CYS A 89 12.05 -1.51 -11.56
CA CYS A 89 11.38 -0.21 -11.70
C CYS A 89 10.75 0.27 -10.38
N ALA A 90 10.39 1.55 -10.35
CA ALA A 90 9.75 2.17 -9.19
C ALA A 90 8.42 1.50 -8.81
N PHE A 91 7.61 1.08 -9.80
CA PHE A 91 6.35 0.38 -9.54
C PHE A 91 6.55 -0.85 -8.66
N GLY A 92 7.40 -1.80 -9.09
CA GLY A 92 7.65 -3.02 -8.33
C GLY A 92 8.21 -2.76 -6.92
N ARG A 93 9.10 -1.76 -6.79
CA ARG A 93 9.65 -1.36 -5.48
C ARG A 93 8.63 -0.70 -4.56
N ARG A 94 7.61 -0.04 -5.11
CA ARG A 94 6.64 0.80 -4.35
C ARG A 94 5.35 0.08 -4.00
N VAL A 95 4.98 -1.01 -4.66
CA VAL A 95 3.82 -1.84 -4.26
C VAL A 95 3.83 -2.18 -2.76
N PRO A 96 4.90 -2.77 -2.18
CA PRO A 96 4.93 -3.06 -0.74
C PRO A 96 4.91 -1.79 0.13
N LEU A 97 5.42 -0.66 -0.37
CA LEU A 97 5.35 0.61 0.37
C LEU A 97 3.90 1.13 0.44
N ALA A 98 3.13 0.97 -0.63
CA ALA A 98 1.70 1.34 -0.64
C ALA A 98 0.91 0.47 0.34
N VAL A 99 1.17 -0.84 0.36
CA VAL A 99 0.55 -1.79 1.29
C VAL A 99 0.89 -1.45 2.75
N ARG A 100 2.17 -1.14 3.04
CA ARG A 100 2.58 -0.70 4.37
C ARG A 100 1.91 0.60 4.80
N SER A 101 1.77 1.57 3.90
CA SER A 101 1.03 2.81 4.17
C SER A 101 -0.44 2.53 4.48
N LEU A 102 -1.05 1.60 3.75
CA LEU A 102 -2.42 1.16 4.00
C LEU A 102 -2.55 0.51 5.38
N ALA A 103 -1.65 -0.41 5.72
CA ALA A 103 -1.63 -1.09 7.02
C ALA A 103 -1.50 -0.09 8.18
N ARG A 104 -0.62 0.90 8.05
CA ARG A 104 -0.48 1.98 9.04
C ARG A 104 -1.73 2.85 9.17
N ALA A 105 -2.44 3.10 8.07
CA ALA A 105 -3.65 3.91 8.08
C ALA A 105 -4.85 3.20 8.74
N TYR A 106 -4.94 1.88 8.58
CA TYR A 106 -6.07 1.07 9.07
C TYR A 106 -5.78 0.27 10.35
N GLY A 107 -4.53 0.26 10.82
CA GLY A 107 -4.10 -0.35 12.08
C GLY A 107 -4.51 -1.82 12.18
N ASN A 108 -5.21 -2.18 13.26
CA ASN A 108 -5.61 -3.56 13.58
C ASN A 108 -6.40 -4.25 12.45
N ALA A 109 -7.10 -3.51 11.58
CA ALA A 109 -7.83 -4.12 10.48
C ALA A 109 -6.90 -4.82 9.45
N LEU A 110 -5.64 -4.38 9.37
CA LEU A 110 -4.60 -4.89 8.47
C LEU A 110 -3.33 -5.27 9.23
N GLU A 111 -3.48 -5.82 10.44
CA GLU A 111 -2.35 -6.32 11.24
C GLU A 111 -1.46 -7.28 10.41
N GLY A 112 -0.14 -7.16 10.59
CA GLY A 112 0.87 -7.98 9.92
C GLY A 112 1.20 -7.59 8.48
N TRP A 113 0.61 -6.51 7.96
CA TRP A 113 0.94 -5.91 6.66
C TRP A 113 1.81 -4.64 6.77
N ASP A 114 2.23 -4.27 7.98
CA ASP A 114 3.00 -3.07 8.28
C ASP A 114 4.53 -3.30 8.38
N ARG A 115 4.96 -4.56 8.20
CA ARG A 115 6.37 -4.99 8.22
C ARG A 115 7.21 -4.38 7.09
#